data_AF-A0A4U0WAI5-F1
#
_entry.id   AF-A0A4U0WAI5-F1
#
_cell.length_a   1.000
_cell.length_b   1.000
_cell.length_c   1.000
_cell.angle_alpha   90.00
_cell.angle_beta   90.00
_cell.angle_gamma   90.00
#
_symmetry.space_group_name_H-M   'P 1'
#
loop_
_entity.id
_entity.type
_entity.pdbx_description
1 polymer ?
#
loop_
_entity_poly.entity_id
_entity_poly.type
_entity_poly.pdbx_seq_one_letter_code
_entity_poly.pdbx_strand_id
1 'polypeptide(L)'
;MATFPILGILVEAEAFDDYGGWVLDSQFEMEMGSPYLLAHGNGVPVADATTTISIPLVDRGNYKVWVRAKDWVPGHHPGRFEVIVDDTVLETEFGANDMDWNWQLGGSVDLPP
;
A
#
# COMPACT_ATOMS: atom_id res chain seq x y z
N MET A 1 9.49 16.27 -11.47
CA MET A 1 9.48 14.81 -11.72
C MET A 1 9.63 14.13 -10.38
N ALA A 2 8.72 13.23 -10.01
CA ALA A 2 8.91 12.41 -8.82
C ALA A 2 10.09 11.46 -9.09
N THR A 3 11.06 11.41 -8.17
CA THR A 3 12.17 10.47 -8.25
C THR A 3 11.78 9.22 -7.50
N PHE A 4 11.49 8.15 -8.23
CA PHE A 4 11.23 6.84 -7.64
C PHE A 4 12.55 6.09 -7.37
N PRO A 5 12.62 5.28 -6.31
CA PRO A 5 13.78 4.45 -6.07
C PRO A 5 13.95 3.43 -7.22
N ILE A 6 15.19 3.29 -7.70
CA ILE A 6 15.56 2.33 -8.77
C ILE A 6 15.85 0.92 -8.25
N LEU A 7 15.88 0.76 -6.92
CA LEU A 7 16.14 -0.48 -6.19
C LEU A 7 15.23 -0.50 -4.97
N GLY A 8 14.69 -1.66 -4.63
CA GLY A 8 13.81 -1.83 -3.49
C GLY A 8 13.14 -3.21 -3.46
N ILE A 9 12.30 -3.40 -2.46
CA ILE A 9 11.45 -4.58 -2.30
C ILE A 9 10.05 -4.17 -2.75
N LEU A 10 9.51 -4.85 -3.76
CA LEU A 10 8.13 -4.67 -4.19
C LEU A 10 7.27 -5.75 -3.54
N VAL A 11 6.25 -5.33 -2.80
CA VAL A 11 5.26 -6.22 -2.21
C VAL A 11 3.95 -5.99 -2.94
N GLU A 12 3.55 -6.97 -3.74
CA GLU A 12 2.32 -6.90 -4.53
C GLU A 12 1.12 -7.21 -3.64
N ALA A 13 0.18 -6.26 -3.52
CA ALA A 13 -1.00 -6.42 -2.65
C ALA A 13 -1.90 -7.59 -3.07
N GLU A 14 -1.94 -7.88 -4.37
CA GLU A 14 -2.61 -9.06 -4.94
C GLU A 14 -2.02 -10.42 -4.53
N ALA A 15 -0.86 -10.41 -3.88
CA ALA A 15 -0.20 -11.62 -3.40
C ALA A 15 -0.25 -11.72 -1.87
N PHE A 16 -1.05 -10.89 -1.20
CA PHE A 16 -1.21 -10.96 0.25
C PHE A 16 -1.81 -12.31 0.67
N ASP A 17 -1.35 -12.81 1.82
CA ASP A 17 -1.75 -14.13 2.34
C ASP A 17 -3.20 -14.14 2.83
N ASP A 18 -3.67 -13.00 3.34
CA ASP A 18 -5.05 -12.77 3.75
C ASP A 18 -5.50 -11.39 3.27
N TYR A 19 -6.60 -11.33 2.52
CA TYR A 19 -7.18 -10.04 2.10
C TYR A 19 -8.07 -9.43 3.18
N GLY A 20 -8.36 -10.14 4.26
CA GLY A 20 -9.30 -9.69 5.27
C GLY A 20 -10.67 -9.39 4.63
N GLY A 21 -11.07 -8.12 4.66
CA GLY A 21 -12.29 -7.66 4.00
C GLY A 21 -12.08 -6.95 2.65
N TRP A 22 -10.84 -6.89 2.16
CA TRP A 22 -10.52 -6.34 0.85
C TRP A 22 -10.86 -7.32 -0.27
N VAL A 23 -11.18 -6.79 -1.45
CA VAL A 23 -11.51 -7.58 -2.64
C VAL A 23 -10.42 -7.40 -3.68
N LEU A 24 -9.93 -8.50 -4.25
CA LEU A 24 -9.04 -8.45 -5.41
C LEU A 24 -9.84 -8.02 -6.65
N ASP A 25 -9.40 -6.95 -7.29
CA ASP A 25 -10.05 -6.38 -8.47
C ASP A 25 -9.03 -6.12 -9.59
N SER A 26 -9.43 -6.35 -10.83
CA SER A 26 -8.57 -6.22 -12.02
C SER A 26 -9.06 -5.18 -13.03
N GLN A 27 -10.03 -4.32 -12.67
CA GLN A 27 -10.59 -3.29 -13.53
C GLN A 27 -9.53 -2.39 -14.18
N PHE A 28 -8.44 -2.12 -13.45
CA PHE A 28 -7.37 -1.21 -13.85
C PHE A 28 -6.03 -1.91 -14.13
N GLU A 29 -6.04 -3.22 -14.39
CA GLU A 29 -4.80 -3.99 -14.64
C GLU A 29 -3.95 -3.40 -15.78
N MET A 30 -4.57 -2.89 -16.85
CA MET A 30 -3.81 -2.26 -17.95
C MET A 30 -3.06 -0.96 -17.55
N GLU A 31 -3.50 -0.29 -16.50
CA GLU A 31 -2.88 0.95 -15.98
C GLU A 31 -1.91 0.65 -14.83
N MET A 32 -2.29 -0.27 -13.96
CA MET A 32 -1.50 -0.66 -12.79
C MET A 32 -0.37 -1.63 -13.15
N GLY A 33 -0.57 -2.46 -14.16
CA GLY A 33 0.30 -3.59 -14.52
C GLY A 33 -0.02 -4.86 -13.73
N SER A 34 -0.93 -4.78 -12.76
CA SER A 34 -1.38 -5.85 -11.87
C SER A 34 -2.78 -5.53 -11.32
N PRO A 35 -3.57 -6.55 -10.92
CA PRO A 35 -4.67 -6.40 -9.97
C PRO A 35 -4.30 -5.62 -8.69
N TYR A 36 -5.33 -5.15 -7.99
CA TYR A 36 -5.18 -4.37 -6.75
C TYR A 36 -6.23 -4.81 -5.72
N LEU A 37 -6.02 -4.40 -4.47
CA LEU A 37 -7.01 -4.61 -3.41
C LEU A 37 -7.95 -3.40 -3.30
N LEU A 38 -9.25 -3.69 -3.32
CA LEU A 38 -10.33 -2.72 -3.20
C LEU A 38 -11.09 -2.90 -1.88
N ALA A 39 -11.05 -1.89 -1.02
CA ALA A 39 -11.92 -1.78 0.14
C ALA A 39 -13.26 -1.15 -0.28
N HIS A 40 -14.19 -1.95 -0.80
CA HIS A 40 -15.50 -1.44 -1.22
C HIS A 40 -16.27 -0.82 -0.06
N GLY A 41 -16.31 -1.48 1.12
CA GLY A 41 -16.70 -0.96 2.45
C GLY A 41 -18.06 -0.28 2.63
N ASN A 42 -18.67 0.30 1.60
CA ASN A 42 -19.86 1.16 1.61
C ASN A 42 -19.91 2.12 2.82
N GLY A 43 -18.76 2.74 3.14
CA GLY A 43 -18.63 3.68 4.27
C GLY A 43 -18.36 3.02 5.63
N VAL A 44 -18.17 1.69 5.67
CA VAL A 44 -17.76 0.92 6.84
C VAL A 44 -16.33 0.41 6.63
N PRO A 45 -15.42 0.57 7.60
CA PRO A 45 -14.10 -0.04 7.53
C PRO A 45 -14.17 -1.56 7.34
N VAL A 46 -13.35 -2.08 6.45
CA VAL A 46 -13.17 -3.52 6.25
C VAL A 46 -12.03 -4.03 7.12
N ALA A 47 -11.97 -5.35 7.35
CA ALA A 47 -10.83 -5.95 8.06
C ALA A 47 -9.55 -5.81 7.22
N ASP A 48 -8.41 -5.67 7.91
CA ASP A 48 -7.10 -5.44 7.30
C ASP A 48 -6.67 -6.60 6.39
N ALA A 49 -6.02 -6.26 5.27
CA ALA A 49 -5.29 -7.22 4.45
C ALA A 49 -3.87 -7.37 5.02
N THR A 50 -3.37 -8.59 5.09
CA THR A 50 -2.07 -8.90 5.72
C THR A 50 -1.25 -9.88 4.90
N THR A 51 0.06 -9.74 5.00
CA THR A 51 1.02 -10.68 4.45
C THR A 51 2.29 -10.68 5.29
N THR A 52 3.11 -11.71 5.13
CA THR A 52 4.47 -11.75 5.67
C THR A 52 5.46 -12.04 4.57
N ILE A 53 6.47 -11.18 4.44
CA ILE A 53 7.60 -11.40 3.53
C ILE A 53 8.87 -11.75 4.29
N SER A 54 9.72 -12.57 3.68
CA SER A 54 11.05 -12.88 4.22
C SER A 54 12.10 -12.03 3.51
N ILE A 55 12.83 -11.22 4.28
CA ILE A 55 13.89 -10.34 3.77
C ILE A 55 15.25 -10.91 4.20
N PRO A 56 16.17 -11.21 3.24
CA PRO A 56 17.52 -11.67 3.54
C PRO A 56 18.27 -10.69 4.45
N LEU A 57 19.11 -11.19 5.35
CA LEU A 57 19.88 -10.35 6.30
C LEU A 57 20.70 -9.26 5.60
N VAL A 58 21.22 -9.53 4.40
CA VAL A 58 22.02 -8.58 3.61
C VAL A 58 21.21 -7.42 3.07
N ASP A 59 19.88 -7.57 3.00
CA ASP A 59 18.94 -6.57 2.49
C ASP A 59 18.19 -5.88 3.65
N ARG A 60 18.63 -6.04 4.90
CA ARG A 60 18.02 -5.38 6.07
C ARG A 60 18.60 -3.98 6.31
N GLY A 61 17.81 -3.09 6.90
CA GLY A 61 18.17 -1.70 7.16
C GLY A 61 17.00 -0.73 7.08
N ASN A 62 17.29 0.55 6.87
CA ASN A 62 16.27 1.59 6.79
C ASN A 62 15.66 1.69 5.39
N TYR A 63 14.34 1.60 5.30
CA TYR A 63 13.58 1.67 4.07
C TYR A 63 12.63 2.86 4.08
N LYS A 64 12.53 3.54 2.93
CA LYS A 64 11.38 4.41 2.65
C LYS A 64 10.24 3.56 2.15
N VAL A 65 9.07 3.67 2.75
CA VAL A 65 7.88 2.93 2.32
C VAL A 65 7.09 3.80 1.36
N TRP A 66 6.76 3.25 0.20
CA TRP A 66 5.91 3.89 -0.80
C TRP A 66 4.70 3.00 -1.05
N VAL A 67 3.53 3.61 -1.17
CA VAL A 67 2.28 2.90 -1.46
C VAL A 67 1.74 3.43 -2.77
N ARG A 68 1.39 2.52 -3.70
CA ARG A 68 0.66 2.87 -4.91
C ARG A 68 -0.83 2.71 -4.66
N ALA A 69 -1.56 3.81 -4.63
CA ALA A 69 -2.99 3.80 -4.36
C ALA A 69 -3.70 4.83 -5.25
N LYS A 70 -5.03 4.73 -5.26
CA LYS A 70 -5.92 5.70 -5.90
C LYS A 70 -6.81 6.33 -4.84
N ASP A 71 -6.94 7.64 -4.88
CA ASP A 71 -8.02 8.34 -4.21
C ASP A 71 -9.29 8.23 -5.06
N TRP A 72 -10.27 7.45 -4.58
CA TRP A 72 -11.47 7.14 -5.34
C TRP A 72 -12.39 8.35 -5.53
N VAL A 73 -12.43 9.26 -4.55
CA VAL A 73 -13.29 10.44 -4.58
C VAL A 73 -12.52 11.61 -3.96
N PRO A 74 -11.68 12.30 -4.76
CA PRO A 74 -10.98 13.51 -4.33
C PRO A 74 -11.91 14.50 -3.62
N GLY A 75 -11.44 15.09 -2.53
CA GLY A 75 -12.17 15.97 -1.62
C GLY A 75 -13.10 15.27 -0.62
N HIS A 76 -13.39 13.96 -0.79
CA HIS A 76 -14.20 13.18 0.18
C HIS A 76 -13.43 12.01 0.79
N HIS A 77 -12.51 11.41 0.03
CA HIS A 77 -11.57 10.40 0.49
C HIS A 77 -12.25 9.24 1.25
N PRO A 78 -13.15 8.45 0.63
CA PRO A 78 -13.86 7.38 1.36
C PRO A 78 -12.99 6.13 1.60
N GLY A 79 -11.91 5.95 0.82
CA GLY A 79 -11.06 4.76 0.85
C GLY A 79 -9.75 4.98 1.62
N ARG A 80 -9.81 5.63 2.79
CA ARG A 80 -8.61 5.94 3.58
C ARG A 80 -8.15 4.72 4.35
N PHE A 81 -6.84 4.57 4.49
CA PHE A 81 -6.24 3.48 5.24
C PHE A 81 -4.86 3.87 5.76
N GLU A 82 -4.42 3.14 6.77
CA GLU A 82 -3.06 3.20 7.30
C GLU A 82 -2.28 1.98 6.82
N VAL A 83 -0.95 2.06 6.85
CA VAL A 83 -0.07 0.92 6.62
C VAL A 83 0.75 0.69 7.87
N ILE A 84 0.85 -0.57 8.25
CA ILE A 84 1.64 -1.05 9.37
C ILE A 84 2.71 -1.99 8.82
N VAL A 85 3.96 -1.77 9.20
CA VAL A 85 5.07 -2.69 8.92
C VAL A 85 5.60 -3.18 10.26
N ASP A 86 5.45 -4.48 10.52
CA ASP A 86 5.65 -5.08 11.85
C ASP A 86 4.85 -4.32 12.93
N ASP A 87 5.53 -3.73 13.92
CA ASP A 87 4.90 -2.94 14.99
C ASP A 87 4.90 -1.42 14.68
N THR A 88 5.31 -1.01 13.48
CA THR A 88 5.42 0.40 13.09
C THR A 88 4.26 0.83 12.21
N VAL A 89 3.37 1.65 12.77
CA VAL A 89 2.33 2.36 12.01
C VAL A 89 2.98 3.55 11.29
N LEU A 90 2.75 3.67 9.99
CA LEU A 90 3.23 4.82 9.21
C LEU A 90 2.40 6.08 9.51
N GLU A 91 3.04 7.25 9.57
CA GLU A 91 2.36 8.52 9.87
C GLU A 91 1.38 8.97 8.78
N THR A 92 1.58 8.50 7.54
CA THR A 92 0.78 8.90 6.39
C THR A 92 -0.55 8.14 6.34
N GLU A 93 -1.66 8.87 6.30
CA GLU A 93 -2.96 8.35 5.84
C GLU A 93 -2.93 8.23 4.30
N PHE A 94 -3.23 7.05 3.76
CA PHE A 94 -3.25 6.77 2.33
C PHE A 94 -4.67 6.79 1.77
N GLY A 95 -4.80 6.88 0.44
CA GLY A 95 -6.11 6.94 -0.24
C GLY A 95 -6.85 8.27 -0.04
N ALA A 96 -6.13 9.31 0.41
CA ALA A 96 -6.67 10.63 0.77
C ALA A 96 -5.74 11.76 0.29
N ASN A 97 -5.33 11.74 -0.98
CA ASN A 97 -4.33 12.66 -1.53
C ASN A 97 -4.78 13.41 -2.79
N ASP A 98 -6.06 13.31 -3.17
CA ASP A 98 -6.68 13.89 -4.37
C ASP A 98 -6.09 13.41 -5.71
N MET A 99 -5.30 12.34 -5.70
CA MET A 99 -4.62 11.84 -6.90
C MET A 99 -5.24 10.56 -7.43
N ASP A 100 -5.15 10.39 -8.75
CA ASP A 100 -5.31 9.08 -9.37
C ASP A 100 -4.16 8.14 -8.96
N TRP A 101 -4.09 6.93 -9.53
CA TRP A 101 -3.04 5.95 -9.29
C TRP A 101 -1.65 6.57 -9.20
N ASN A 102 -1.14 6.72 -7.99
CA ASN A 102 0.13 7.36 -7.73
C ASN A 102 0.89 6.64 -6.62
N TRP A 103 2.21 6.77 -6.66
CA TRP A 103 3.08 6.36 -5.57
C TRP A 103 3.21 7.50 -4.56
N GLN A 104 2.76 7.27 -3.33
CA GLN A 104 2.87 8.21 -2.21
C GLN A 104 3.92 7.71 -1.21
N LEU A 105 4.83 8.61 -0.80
CA LEU A 105 5.78 8.32 0.27
C LEU A 105 5.04 8.27 1.62
N GLY A 106 5.16 7.14 2.31
CA GLY A 106 4.52 6.84 3.59
C GLY A 106 5.34 7.18 4.83
N GLY A 107 6.65 7.34 4.67
CA GLY A 107 7.59 7.47 5.77
C GLY A 107 8.75 6.49 5.61
N SER A 108 9.39 6.16 6.74
CA SER A 108 10.48 5.20 6.80
C SER A 108 10.28 4.18 7.91
N VAL A 109 10.78 2.97 7.68
CA VAL A 109 10.81 1.88 8.65
C VAL A 109 12.24 1.36 8.78
N ASP A 110 12.59 0.86 9.96
CA ASP A 110 13.84 0.13 10.16
C ASP A 110 13.52 -1.36 10.20
N LEU A 111 14.19 -2.13 9.35
CA LEU A 111 14.09 -3.58 9.30
C LEU A 111 15.35 -4.13 9.95
N PRO A 112 15.33 -4.43 11.27
CA PRO A 112 16.53 -4.77 12.02
C PRO A 112 17.07 -6.14 11.62
N PRO A 113 18.38 -6.42 11.77
CA PRO A 113 18.99 -7.72 11.50
C PRO A 113 18.33 -8.91 12.19
#